data_AF-A0A1I0KY54-F1
#
_entry.id   AF-A0A1I0KY54-F1
#
_cell.length_a   1.000
_cell.length_b   1.000
_cell.length_c   1.000
_cell.angle_alpha   90.00
_cell.angle_beta   90.00
_cell.angle_gamma   90.00
#
_symmetry.space_group_name_H-M   'P 1'
#
loop_
_entity.id
_entity.type
_entity.pdbx_description
1 polymer ?
#
loop_
_entity_poly.entity_id
_entity_poly.type
_entity_poly.pdbx_seq_one_letter_code
_entity_poly.pdbx_strand_id
1 'polypeptide(L)'
;MPRSRKQWWLTVAEQREWLTFGLAHAEMPFEVVVAALQDLERQFAREARTPAERLHLKRLTALTAVHEAFSHMRPWQDFGPWLRKIRRLGFPTLWDRFHVSTLYVQALPSFREQAAAAFAMLADTERRVRRLPQHRPSRQQMLDGIAHALREAARYGIEPLQER
;
A
#
# COMPACT_ATOMS: atom_id res chain seq x y z
N MET A 1 31.80 -9.26 12.20
CA MET A 1 31.65 -9.85 10.85
C MET A 1 30.60 -9.08 10.07
N PRO A 2 30.82 -8.76 8.78
CA PRO A 2 29.77 -8.11 7.98
C PRO A 2 28.58 -9.05 7.84
N ARG A 3 27.37 -8.57 8.18
CA ARG A 3 26.13 -9.34 7.97
C ARG A 3 25.99 -9.68 6.48
N SER A 4 25.54 -10.90 6.18
CA SER A 4 25.16 -11.25 4.81
C SER A 4 24.01 -10.35 4.33
N ARG A 5 23.90 -10.11 3.02
CA ARG A 5 22.83 -9.27 2.47
C ARG A 5 21.45 -9.81 2.83
N LYS A 6 21.29 -11.14 2.82
CA LYS A 6 20.06 -11.84 3.23
C LYS A 6 19.72 -11.54 4.69
N GLN A 7 20.68 -11.67 5.60
CA GLN A 7 20.46 -11.34 7.02
C GLN A 7 20.07 -9.88 7.22
N TRP A 8 20.66 -8.95 6.47
CA TRP A 8 20.24 -7.55 6.57
C TRP A 8 18.79 -7.34 6.12
N TRP A 9 18.36 -7.95 5.01
CA TRP A 9 16.96 -7.84 4.59
C TRP A 9 15.99 -8.47 5.58
N LEU A 10 16.39 -9.54 6.26
CA LEU A 10 15.62 -10.09 7.39
C LEU A 10 15.52 -9.08 8.53
N THR A 11 16.62 -8.43 8.91
CA THR A 11 16.59 -7.36 9.92
C THR A 11 15.70 -6.19 9.51
N VAL A 12 15.73 -5.78 8.24
CA VAL A 12 14.85 -4.73 7.71
C VAL A 12 13.39 -5.15 7.86
N ALA A 13 13.04 -6.37 7.47
CA ALA A 13 11.67 -6.88 7.58
C ALA A 13 11.20 -6.94 9.05
N GLU A 14 12.00 -7.54 9.91
CA GLU A 14 11.71 -7.71 11.34
C GLU A 14 11.55 -6.36 12.05
N GLN A 15 12.47 -5.41 11.86
CA GLN A 15 12.36 -4.10 12.50
C GLN A 15 11.14 -3.31 12.00
N ARG A 16 10.79 -3.44 10.72
CA ARG A 16 9.57 -2.82 10.19
C ARG A 16 8.32 -3.44 10.81
N GLU A 17 8.26 -4.76 10.90
CA GLU A 17 7.14 -5.48 11.52
C GLU A 17 6.95 -5.06 12.98
N TRP A 18 8.02 -5.13 13.78
CA TRP A 18 7.97 -4.68 15.19
C TRP A 18 7.58 -3.22 15.34
N LEU A 19 8.08 -2.34 14.47
CA LEU A 19 7.70 -0.93 14.48
C LEU A 19 6.20 -0.78 14.21
N THR A 20 5.67 -1.38 13.13
CA THR A 20 4.25 -1.27 12.79
C THR A 20 3.35 -1.89 13.84
N PHE A 21 3.72 -3.06 14.38
CA PHE A 21 2.95 -3.73 15.43
C PHE A 21 2.95 -2.92 16.73
N GLY A 22 4.11 -2.44 17.17
CA GLY A 22 4.24 -1.67 18.40
C GLY A 22 3.49 -0.34 18.35
N LEU A 23 3.56 0.36 17.22
CA LEU A 23 2.83 1.62 17.03
C LEU A 23 1.32 1.43 16.96
N ALA A 24 0.86 0.37 16.28
CA ALA A 24 -0.57 0.02 16.23
C ALA A 24 -1.09 -0.39 17.62
N HIS A 25 -0.34 -1.21 18.36
CA HIS A 25 -0.69 -1.62 19.72
C HIS A 25 -0.76 -0.43 20.69
N ALA A 26 0.10 0.57 20.51
CA ALA A 26 0.09 1.80 21.28
C ALA A 26 -0.88 2.86 20.74
N GLU A 27 -1.70 2.53 19.72
CA GLU A 27 -2.68 3.42 19.08
C GLU A 27 -2.08 4.79 18.68
N MET A 28 -0.84 4.76 18.19
CA MET A 28 -0.10 5.99 17.92
C MET A 28 -0.76 6.82 16.80
N PRO A 29 -0.78 8.17 16.91
CA PRO A 29 -1.31 9.02 15.85
C PRO A 29 -0.58 8.82 14.51
N PHE A 30 -1.31 8.95 13.40
CA PHE A 30 -0.81 8.73 12.04
C PHE A 30 0.50 9.49 11.75
N GLU A 31 0.61 10.73 12.21
CA GLU A 31 1.78 11.58 12.00
C GLU A 31 3.03 11.00 12.68
N VAL A 32 2.87 10.44 13.88
CA VAL A 32 3.93 9.76 14.63
C VAL A 32 4.35 8.48 13.90
N VAL A 33 3.37 7.71 13.40
CA VAL A 33 3.64 6.49 12.63
C VAL A 33 4.44 6.80 11.38
N VAL A 34 4.01 7.79 10.60
CA VAL A 34 4.71 8.21 9.39
C VAL A 34 6.12 8.73 9.69
N ALA A 35 6.31 9.52 10.73
CA ALA A 35 7.63 10.00 11.14
C ALA A 35 8.57 8.84 11.45
N ALA A 36 8.11 7.87 12.25
CA ALA A 36 8.90 6.71 12.62
C ALA A 36 9.26 5.82 11.41
N LEU A 37 8.33 5.62 10.48
CA LEU A 37 8.60 4.88 9.23
C LEU A 37 9.66 5.57 8.37
N GLN A 38 9.63 6.91 8.31
CA GLN A 38 10.63 7.69 7.59
C GLN A 38 12.00 7.66 8.27
N ASP A 39 12.06 7.68 9.60
CA ASP A 39 13.31 7.53 10.35
C ASP A 39 13.94 6.17 10.12
N LEU A 40 13.14 5.11 10.16
CA LEU A 40 13.61 3.75 9.87
C LEU A 40 14.09 3.62 8.41
N GLU A 41 13.40 4.24 7.46
CA GLU A 41 13.88 4.34 6.06
C GLU A 41 15.24 5.04 5.98
N ARG A 42 15.40 6.19 6.65
CA ARG A 42 16.66 6.95 6.65
C ARG A 42 17.80 6.14 7.23
N GLN A 43 17.57 5.41 8.31
CA GLN A 43 18.56 4.54 8.94
C GLN A 43 19.03 3.47 7.95
N PHE A 44 18.12 2.66 7.40
CA PHE A 44 18.50 1.61 6.47
C PHE A 44 19.02 2.13 5.13
N ALA A 45 18.61 3.31 4.68
CA ALA A 45 19.12 3.90 3.44
C ALA A 45 20.62 4.24 3.52
N ARG A 46 21.16 4.51 4.72
CA ARG A 46 22.61 4.69 4.97
C ARG A 46 23.37 3.37 4.84
N GLU A 47 22.74 2.25 5.20
CA GLU A 47 23.31 0.91 5.10
C GLU A 47 23.08 0.23 3.73
N ALA A 48 22.19 0.79 2.93
CA ALA A 48 21.90 0.29 1.59
C ALA A 48 23.15 0.44 0.69
N ARG A 49 23.51 -0.65 0.02
CA ARG A 49 24.65 -0.76 -0.89
C ARG A 49 24.30 -0.25 -2.28
N THR A 50 23.05 -0.40 -2.71
CA THR A 50 22.65 -0.06 -4.09
C THR A 50 21.51 0.95 -4.16
N PRO A 51 21.39 1.70 -5.27
CA PRO A 51 20.22 2.53 -5.52
C PRO A 51 18.91 1.73 -5.53
N ALA A 52 18.93 0.48 -6.00
CA ALA A 52 17.77 -0.40 -6.03
C ALA A 52 17.27 -0.76 -4.63
N GLU A 53 18.18 -1.00 -3.68
CA GLU A 53 17.82 -1.24 -2.27
C GLU A 53 17.21 0.00 -1.63
N ARG A 54 17.80 1.19 -1.87
CA ARG A 54 17.22 2.47 -1.40
C ARG A 54 15.83 2.71 -1.98
N LEU A 55 15.65 2.40 -3.27
CA LEU A 55 14.34 2.48 -3.92
C LEU A 55 13.33 1.51 -3.28
N HIS A 56 13.76 0.28 -2.99
CA HIS A 56 12.89 -0.69 -2.34
C HIS A 56 12.46 -0.23 -0.94
N LEU A 57 13.38 0.30 -0.12
CA LEU A 57 13.04 0.88 1.19
C LEU A 57 11.99 2.01 1.06
N LYS A 58 12.16 2.92 0.09
CA LYS A 58 11.19 3.98 -0.20
C LYS A 58 9.81 3.45 -0.58
N ARG A 59 9.77 2.36 -1.36
CA ARG A 59 8.52 1.68 -1.73
C ARG A 59 7.84 1.07 -0.51
N LEU A 60 8.59 0.36 0.34
CA LEU A 60 8.07 -0.22 1.58
C LEU A 60 7.46 0.87 2.48
N THR A 61 8.17 1.98 2.71
CA THR A 61 7.64 3.10 3.49
C THR A 61 6.37 3.68 2.90
N ALA A 62 6.33 3.90 1.58
CA ALA A 62 5.13 4.44 0.94
C ALA A 62 3.94 3.47 0.99
N LEU A 63 4.19 2.16 0.86
CA LEU A 63 3.14 1.13 1.02
C LEU A 63 2.56 1.14 2.43
N THR A 64 3.43 1.06 3.44
CA THR A 64 2.97 1.09 4.84
C THR A 64 2.23 2.40 5.14
N ALA A 65 2.73 3.55 4.70
CA ALA A 65 2.05 4.83 4.95
C ALA A 65 0.67 4.93 4.30
N VAL A 66 0.44 4.34 3.12
CA VAL A 66 -0.90 4.26 2.51
C VAL A 66 -1.82 3.38 3.36
N HIS A 67 -1.33 2.23 3.83
CA HIS A 67 -2.07 1.34 4.72
C HIS A 67 -2.48 2.06 6.02
N GLU A 68 -1.54 2.73 6.67
CA GLU A 68 -1.82 3.48 7.91
C GLU A 68 -2.78 4.65 7.68
N ALA A 69 -2.65 5.36 6.56
CA ALA A 69 -3.60 6.41 6.21
C ALA A 69 -5.03 5.86 6.07
N PHE A 70 -5.18 4.65 5.52
CA PHE A 70 -6.48 3.96 5.47
C PHE A 70 -6.97 3.53 6.86
N SER A 71 -6.12 2.85 7.65
CA SER A 71 -6.47 2.36 9.00
C SER A 71 -6.93 3.49 9.93
N HIS A 72 -6.31 4.66 9.82
CA HIS A 72 -6.67 5.86 10.58
C HIS A 72 -7.76 6.73 9.90
N MET A 73 -8.41 6.24 8.84
CA MET A 73 -9.45 6.94 8.08
C MET A 73 -9.06 8.37 7.64
N ARG A 74 -7.79 8.57 7.26
CA ARG A 74 -7.24 9.90 7.01
C ARG A 74 -7.84 10.55 5.75
N PRO A 75 -7.99 11.89 5.75
CA PRO A 75 -8.45 12.62 4.57
C PRO A 75 -7.44 12.57 3.41
N TRP A 76 -7.87 13.00 2.22
CA TRP A 76 -7.06 12.96 1.00
C TRP A 76 -5.71 13.68 1.11
N GLN A 77 -5.64 14.77 1.88
CA GLN A 77 -4.41 15.51 2.12
C GLN A 77 -3.29 14.67 2.75
N ASP A 78 -3.65 13.63 3.50
CA ASP A 78 -2.71 12.69 4.13
C ASP A 78 -2.55 11.41 3.31
N PHE A 79 -3.64 10.88 2.76
CA PHE A 79 -3.62 9.64 1.97
C PHE A 79 -2.98 9.84 0.57
N GLY A 80 -3.40 10.89 -0.13
CA GLY A 80 -3.06 11.16 -1.52
C GLY A 80 -1.56 11.35 -1.81
N PRO A 81 -0.78 12.06 -0.97
CA PRO A 81 0.66 12.17 -1.15
C PRO A 81 1.38 10.80 -1.15
N TRP A 82 0.99 9.89 -0.25
CA TRP A 82 1.59 8.56 -0.16
C TRP A 82 1.18 7.66 -1.33
N LEU A 83 -0.09 7.71 -1.75
CA LEU A 83 -0.55 7.02 -2.96
C LEU A 83 0.23 7.49 -4.20
N ARG A 84 0.37 8.81 -4.39
CA ARG A 84 1.16 9.38 -5.51
C ARG A 84 2.61 8.94 -5.43
N LYS A 85 3.20 8.92 -4.24
CA LYS A 85 4.58 8.48 -4.02
C LYS A 85 4.77 7.02 -4.44
N ILE A 86 3.94 6.08 -3.98
CA ILE A 86 4.09 4.67 -4.37
C ILE A 86 3.83 4.44 -5.86
N ARG A 87 2.85 5.15 -6.45
CA ARG A 87 2.61 5.09 -7.90
C ARG A 87 3.82 5.54 -8.71
N ARG A 88 4.48 6.64 -8.31
CA ARG A 88 5.69 7.15 -8.97
C ARG A 88 6.89 6.23 -8.78
N LEU A 89 7.06 5.66 -7.58
CA LEU A 89 8.15 4.73 -7.31
C LEU A 89 7.95 3.37 -7.99
N GLY A 90 6.70 3.04 -8.35
CA GLY A 90 6.31 1.74 -8.89
C GLY A 90 6.06 0.72 -7.77
N PHE A 91 4.98 -0.07 -7.93
CA PHE A 91 4.64 -1.15 -7.00
C PHE A 91 5.68 -2.29 -7.11
N PRO A 92 6.22 -2.81 -5.99
CA PRO A 92 7.17 -3.91 -6.03
C PRO A 92 6.59 -5.18 -6.66
N THR A 93 5.33 -5.50 -6.37
CA THR A 93 4.63 -6.67 -6.89
C THR A 93 3.22 -6.34 -7.36
N LEU A 94 2.59 -7.29 -8.06
CA LEU A 94 1.16 -7.20 -8.38
C LEU A 94 0.29 -7.26 -7.12
N TRP A 95 0.74 -7.95 -6.07
CA TRP A 95 0.04 -8.01 -4.78
C TRP A 95 -0.03 -6.63 -4.12
N ASP A 96 1.09 -5.89 -4.12
CA ASP A 96 1.13 -4.53 -3.57
C ASP A 96 0.20 -3.58 -4.34
N ARG A 97 0.17 -3.70 -5.67
CA ARG A 97 -0.73 -2.93 -6.51
C ARG A 97 -2.20 -3.26 -6.21
N PHE A 98 -2.52 -4.56 -6.14
CA PHE A 98 -3.84 -5.06 -5.73
C PHE A 98 -4.26 -4.44 -4.41
N HIS A 99 -3.45 -4.62 -3.37
CA HIS A 99 -3.73 -4.14 -2.03
C HIS A 99 -3.94 -2.62 -1.99
N VAL A 100 -3.05 -1.83 -2.60
CA VAL A 100 -3.21 -0.38 -2.64
C VAL A 100 -4.45 0.05 -3.42
N SER A 101 -4.77 -0.62 -4.53
CA SER A 101 -5.97 -0.28 -5.32
C SER A 101 -7.27 -0.56 -4.57
N THR A 102 -7.33 -1.65 -3.79
CA THR A 102 -8.50 -1.97 -2.97
C THR A 102 -8.65 -0.98 -1.82
N LEU A 103 -7.54 -0.64 -1.13
CA LEU A 103 -7.55 0.37 -0.07
C LEU A 103 -8.02 1.73 -0.60
N TYR A 104 -7.57 2.13 -1.79
CA TYR A 104 -7.96 3.42 -2.36
C TYR A 104 -9.47 3.51 -2.62
N VAL A 105 -10.09 2.43 -3.12
CA VAL A 105 -11.54 2.38 -3.30
C VAL A 105 -12.29 2.33 -1.97
N GLN A 106 -11.80 1.54 -1.00
CA GLN A 106 -12.42 1.44 0.32
C GLN A 106 -12.31 2.74 1.13
N ALA A 107 -11.32 3.59 0.85
CA ALA A 107 -11.12 4.88 1.49
C ALA A 107 -11.99 6.01 0.91
N LEU A 108 -12.71 5.78 -0.20
CA LEU A 108 -13.53 6.81 -0.87
C LEU A 108 -14.59 7.50 0.01
N PRO A 109 -15.14 6.90 1.09
CA PRO A 109 -16.01 7.63 2.01
C PRO A 109 -15.35 8.90 2.59
N SER A 110 -14.02 8.91 2.74
CA SER A 110 -13.24 10.06 3.25
C SER A 110 -12.87 11.10 2.17
N PHE A 111 -13.05 10.80 0.88
CA PHE A 111 -12.67 11.68 -0.24
C PHE A 111 -13.34 11.26 -1.57
N ARG A 112 -14.66 11.45 -1.64
CA ARG A 112 -15.51 10.97 -2.75
C ARG A 112 -15.11 11.52 -4.11
N GLU A 113 -14.54 12.72 -4.16
CA GLU A 113 -14.07 13.37 -5.38
C GLU A 113 -12.99 12.58 -6.13
N GLN A 114 -12.33 11.63 -5.47
CA GLN A 114 -11.32 10.76 -6.07
C GLN A 114 -11.88 9.46 -6.69
N ALA A 115 -13.20 9.24 -6.64
CA ALA A 115 -13.84 7.98 -7.04
C ALA A 115 -13.43 7.52 -8.45
N ALA A 116 -13.48 8.43 -9.44
CA ALA A 116 -13.12 8.10 -10.82
C ALA A 116 -11.68 7.57 -10.93
N ALA A 117 -10.72 8.22 -10.25
CA ALA A 117 -9.32 7.81 -10.26
C ALA A 117 -9.09 6.49 -9.50
N ALA A 118 -9.81 6.27 -8.40
CA ALA A 118 -9.73 5.04 -7.63
C ALA A 118 -10.25 3.83 -8.42
N PHE A 119 -11.44 3.95 -9.01
CA PHE A 119 -12.01 2.88 -9.84
C PHE A 119 -11.18 2.59 -11.10
N ALA A 120 -10.64 3.63 -11.76
CA ALA A 120 -9.74 3.42 -12.89
C ALA A 120 -8.48 2.62 -12.51
N MET A 121 -7.91 2.90 -11.33
CA MET A 121 -6.76 2.15 -10.82
C MET A 121 -7.13 0.71 -10.42
N LEU A 122 -8.30 0.49 -9.82
CA LEU A 122 -8.79 -0.85 -9.48
C LEU A 122 -9.05 -1.67 -10.74
N ALA A 123 -9.71 -1.10 -11.76
CA ALA A 123 -9.97 -1.76 -13.04
C ALA A 123 -8.67 -2.14 -13.78
N ASP A 124 -7.65 -1.26 -13.80
CA ASP A 124 -6.34 -1.63 -14.36
C ASP A 124 -5.70 -2.79 -13.60
N THR A 125 -5.88 -2.82 -12.30
CA THR A 125 -5.35 -3.90 -11.46
C THR A 125 -6.09 -5.20 -11.70
N GLU A 126 -7.41 -5.18 -11.77
CA GLU A 126 -8.23 -6.33 -12.13
C GLU A 126 -7.83 -6.91 -13.50
N ARG A 127 -7.64 -6.07 -14.52
CA ARG A 127 -7.16 -6.52 -15.85
C ARG A 127 -5.82 -7.25 -15.74
N ARG A 128 -4.90 -6.79 -14.89
CA ARG A 128 -3.60 -7.46 -14.67
C ARG A 128 -3.75 -8.78 -13.92
N VAL A 129 -4.62 -8.82 -12.91
CA VAL A 129 -4.92 -10.06 -12.16
C VAL A 129 -5.56 -11.11 -13.06
N ARG A 130 -6.50 -10.70 -13.93
CA ARG A 130 -7.16 -11.63 -14.87
C ARG A 130 -6.21 -12.28 -15.86
N ARG A 131 -5.07 -11.63 -16.17
CA ARG A 131 -4.00 -12.18 -17.02
C ARG A 131 -3.11 -13.21 -16.31
N LEU A 132 -3.20 -13.35 -14.98
CA LEU A 132 -2.53 -14.44 -14.28
C LEU A 132 -3.13 -15.79 -14.71
N PRO A 133 -2.32 -16.88 -14.75
CA PRO A 133 -2.84 -18.21 -15.01
C PRO A 133 -3.95 -18.60 -14.04
N GLN A 134 -5.00 -19.24 -14.56
CA GLN A 134 -6.21 -19.57 -13.77
C GLN A 134 -5.93 -20.46 -12.56
N HIS A 135 -4.96 -21.37 -12.67
CA HIS A 135 -4.59 -22.30 -11.61
C HIS A 135 -3.79 -21.66 -10.47
N ARG A 136 -3.42 -20.37 -10.55
CA ARG A 136 -2.71 -19.70 -9.46
C ARG A 136 -3.70 -19.33 -8.34
N PRO A 137 -3.55 -19.87 -7.11
CA PRO A 137 -4.47 -19.55 -6.01
C PRO A 137 -4.56 -18.05 -5.70
N SER A 138 -3.43 -17.34 -5.83
CA SER A 138 -3.36 -15.88 -5.62
C SER A 138 -4.26 -15.09 -6.56
N ARG A 139 -4.59 -15.62 -7.75
CA ARG A 139 -5.49 -14.95 -8.70
C ARG A 139 -6.89 -14.83 -8.13
N GLN A 140 -7.44 -15.94 -7.61
CA GLN A 140 -8.81 -15.94 -7.07
C GLN A 140 -8.88 -15.05 -5.83
N GLN A 141 -7.90 -15.16 -4.93
CA GLN A 141 -7.81 -14.31 -3.73
C GLN A 141 -7.84 -12.81 -4.07
N MET A 142 -7.07 -12.38 -5.08
CA MET A 142 -7.09 -10.98 -5.52
C MET A 142 -8.43 -10.58 -6.12
N LEU A 143 -9.06 -11.43 -6.94
CA LEU A 143 -10.37 -11.14 -7.52
C LEU A 143 -11.46 -11.03 -6.45
N ASP A 144 -11.43 -11.89 -5.44
CA ASP A 144 -12.36 -11.86 -4.31
C ASP A 144 -12.18 -10.57 -3.49
N GLY A 145 -10.92 -10.16 -3.27
CA GLY A 145 -10.61 -8.89 -2.61
C GLY A 145 -11.04 -7.66 -3.40
N ILE A 146 -10.91 -7.68 -4.73
CA ILE A 146 -11.43 -6.61 -5.61
C ILE A 146 -12.95 -6.54 -5.50
N ALA A 147 -13.64 -7.68 -5.57
CA ALA A 147 -15.10 -7.73 -5.44
C ALA A 147 -15.55 -7.24 -4.05
N HIS A 148 -14.81 -7.55 -3.00
CA HIS A 148 -15.07 -7.02 -1.66
C HIS A 148 -14.91 -5.50 -1.59
N ALA A 149 -13.81 -4.94 -2.12
CA ALA A 149 -13.61 -3.49 -2.13
C ALA A 149 -14.73 -2.74 -2.86
N LEU A 150 -15.23 -3.28 -3.98
CA LEU A 150 -16.39 -2.73 -4.70
C LEU A 150 -17.66 -2.75 -3.84
N ARG A 151 -17.93 -3.87 -3.15
CA ARG A 151 -19.08 -3.96 -2.24
C ARG A 151 -18.99 -2.97 -1.08
N GLU A 152 -17.80 -2.77 -0.52
CA GLU A 152 -17.61 -1.78 0.55
C GLU A 152 -17.88 -0.36 0.05
N ALA A 153 -17.39 0.03 -1.12
CA ALA A 153 -17.68 1.35 -1.68
C ALA A 153 -19.19 1.54 -1.97
N ALA A 154 -19.86 0.51 -2.49
CA ALA A 154 -21.29 0.54 -2.77
C ALA A 154 -22.15 0.76 -1.51
N ARG A 155 -21.72 0.27 -0.33
CA ARG A 155 -22.40 0.54 0.95
C ARG A 155 -22.51 2.03 1.29
N TYR A 156 -21.61 2.86 0.73
CA TYR A 156 -21.62 4.32 0.90
C TYR A 156 -22.26 5.06 -0.28
N GLY A 157 -22.89 4.33 -1.21
CA GLY A 157 -23.46 4.89 -2.46
C GLY A 157 -22.39 5.35 -3.45
N ILE A 158 -21.20 4.75 -3.41
CA ILE A 158 -20.08 5.09 -4.29
C ILE A 158 -19.88 3.94 -5.27
N GLU A 159 -20.27 4.15 -6.52
CA GLU A 159 -20.21 3.14 -7.58
C GLU A 159 -19.24 3.56 -8.70
N PRO A 160 -18.66 2.60 -9.42
CA PRO A 160 -17.93 2.89 -10.64
C PRO A 160 -18.81 3.68 -11.60
N LEU A 161 -18.26 4.71 -12.24
CA LEU A 161 -18.94 5.36 -13.35
C LEU A 161 -19.19 4.30 -14.43
N GLN A 162 -20.45 3.97 -14.69
CA GLN A 162 -20.82 3.14 -15.83
C GLN A 162 -20.42 3.91 -17.09
N GLU A 163 -19.46 3.37 -17.85
CA GLU A 163 -19.18 3.88 -19.19
C GLU A 163 -20.49 3.72 -19.99
N ARG A 164 -21.12 4.85 -20.33
CA ARG A 164 -22.21 4.94 -21.30
C ARG A 164 -21.67 4.86 -22.71
#